data_AF-A0A1I8MEC2-F1
#
_entry.id   AF-A0A1I8MEC2-F1
#
_cell.length_a   1.000
_cell.length_b   1.000
_cell.length_c   1.000
_cell.angle_alpha   90.00
_cell.angle_beta   90.00
_cell.angle_gamma   90.00
#
_symmetry.space_group_name_H-M   'P 1'
#
loop_
_entity.id
_entity.type
_entity.pdbx_description
1 polymer ?
#
loop_
_entity_poly.entity_id
_entity_poly.type
_entity_poly.pdbx_seq_one_letter_code
_entity_poly.pdbx_strand_id
1 'polypeptide(L)'
;MSPPSQVKRNTKQHKFIVAVTVVSFCATALTIFSFASDHWLEATAVLTERLQSHVNYGLFKGSIERQQLASTLKFPLTVVCDFDLNLCMYSCQQDLERRKVELKRVINGEDLDPCEQSKDYKRKKLSRNPQAKNFTKALALYKSPTRAPCMPSSIHLCCILFLSLQLTFSLMAFVCSGINLKWHPVERIFNIFGLFIWNAIAAGCCFWCLALWAAMFGSHLRYNIAVTDTLRQQLNFTSEGYASLGGAYYSVVVVMILHIINLALLFARQRYFMDGQPHNAVANNINIDDAEPRLEFY
;
A
#
# COMPACT_ATOMS: atom_id res chain seq x y z
N MET A 1 -11.17 -49.89 3.50
CA MET A 1 -10.75 -48.48 3.37
C MET A 1 -9.26 -48.43 3.62
N SER A 2 -8.47 -48.67 2.57
CA SER A 2 -7.00 -48.76 2.68
C SER A 2 -6.43 -47.36 2.91
N PRO A 3 -5.44 -47.19 3.81
CA PRO A 3 -4.79 -45.89 3.98
C PRO A 3 -4.10 -45.51 2.66
N PRO A 4 -4.17 -44.24 2.24
CA PRO A 4 -3.47 -43.79 1.04
C PRO A 4 -1.97 -44.06 1.22
N SER A 5 -1.39 -44.74 0.24
CA SER A 5 0.03 -45.05 0.17
C SER A 5 0.84 -43.76 0.37
N GLN A 6 1.64 -43.74 1.43
CA GLN A 6 2.55 -42.64 1.74
C GLN A 6 3.67 -42.64 0.69
N VAL A 7 3.43 -41.97 -0.44
CA VAL A 7 4.47 -41.70 -1.45
C VAL A 7 5.61 -40.97 -0.75
N LYS A 8 6.77 -41.62 -0.66
CA LYS A 8 7.96 -41.11 0.04
C LYS A 8 8.39 -39.80 -0.61
N ARG A 9 8.08 -38.67 0.04
CA ARG A 9 8.26 -37.32 -0.50
C ARG A 9 9.74 -37.05 -0.76
N ASN A 10 10.07 -36.62 -1.98
CA ASN A 10 11.43 -36.25 -2.34
C ASN A 10 11.90 -35.08 -1.46
N THR A 11 12.92 -35.32 -0.62
CA THR A 11 13.42 -34.36 0.39
C THR A 11 13.80 -33.02 -0.22
N LYS A 12 14.29 -33.00 -1.47
CA LYS A 12 14.64 -31.75 -2.16
C LYS A 12 13.39 -30.95 -2.52
N GLN A 13 12.32 -31.57 -3.03
CA GLN A 13 11.07 -30.89 -3.36
C GLN A 13 10.39 -30.31 -2.12
N HIS A 14 10.45 -31.02 -1.00
CA HIS A 14 9.91 -30.53 0.27
C HIS A 14 10.60 -29.24 0.74
N LYS A 15 11.93 -29.15 0.62
CA LYS A 15 12.70 -27.95 1.00
C LYS A 15 12.27 -26.70 0.21
N PHE A 16 11.98 -26.83 -1.09
CA PHE A 16 11.48 -25.70 -1.90
C PHE A 16 10.13 -25.18 -1.40
N ILE A 17 9.18 -26.08 -1.11
CA ILE A 17 7.86 -25.69 -0.61
C ILE A 17 7.94 -25.03 0.77
N VAL A 18 8.83 -25.53 1.65
CA VAL A 18 9.12 -24.87 2.93
C VAL A 18 9.66 -23.46 2.70
N ALA A 19 10.65 -23.29 1.82
CA ALA A 19 11.22 -21.98 1.51
C ALA A 19 10.16 -21.00 0.97
N VAL A 20 9.33 -21.43 0.00
CA VAL A 20 8.24 -20.61 -0.55
C VAL A 20 7.23 -20.23 0.54
N THR A 21 6.93 -21.14 1.48
CA THR A 21 6.00 -20.86 2.58
C THR A 21 6.55 -19.79 3.53
N VAL A 22 7.83 -19.91 3.92
CA VAL A 22 8.50 -18.93 4.79
C VAL A 22 8.59 -17.56 4.12
N VAL A 23 9.00 -17.52 2.85
CA VAL A 23 9.09 -16.26 2.09
C VAL A 23 7.70 -15.62 1.93
N SER A 24 6.66 -16.40 1.64
CA SER A 24 5.28 -15.90 1.54
C SER A 24 4.74 -15.37 2.88
N PHE A 25 5.11 -16.01 4.00
CA PHE A 25 4.80 -15.51 5.34
C PHE A 25 5.45 -14.15 5.60
N CYS A 26 6.76 -14.03 5.34
CA CYS A 26 7.50 -12.77 5.48
C CYS A 26 6.91 -11.66 4.62
N ALA A 27 6.58 -11.95 3.35
CA ALA A 27 5.95 -10.99 2.45
C ALA A 27 4.60 -10.50 2.98
N THR A 28 3.76 -11.42 3.47
CA THR A 28 2.45 -11.08 4.04
C THR A 28 2.59 -10.23 5.31
N ALA A 29 3.50 -10.61 6.22
CA ALA A 29 3.74 -9.86 7.45
C ALA A 29 4.24 -8.44 7.19
N LEU A 30 5.21 -8.29 6.28
CA LEU A 30 5.72 -6.96 5.88
C LEU A 30 4.65 -6.12 5.18
N THR A 31 3.77 -6.74 4.39
CA THR A 31 2.64 -6.04 3.77
C THR A 31 1.69 -5.45 4.82
N ILE A 32 1.33 -6.25 5.84
CA ILE A 32 0.47 -5.80 6.94
C ILE A 32 1.15 -4.64 7.68
N PHE A 33 2.46 -4.76 7.95
CA PHE A 33 3.23 -3.70 8.58
C PHE A 33 3.21 -2.40 7.75
N SER A 34 3.50 -2.48 6.45
CA SER A 34 3.44 -1.32 5.55
C SER A 34 2.05 -0.71 5.49
N PHE A 35 0.99 -1.53 5.41
CA PHE A 35 -0.40 -1.04 5.35
C PHE A 35 -0.80 -0.25 6.61
N ALA A 36 -0.33 -0.69 7.79
CA ALA A 36 -0.66 -0.08 9.07
C ALA A 36 0.30 1.04 9.51
N SER A 37 1.43 1.22 8.81
CA SER A 37 2.49 2.13 9.20
C SER A 37 2.19 3.59 8.85
N ASP A 38 2.64 4.49 9.72
CA ASP A 38 2.50 5.95 9.60
C ASP A 38 3.73 6.61 8.93
N HIS A 39 4.58 5.81 8.28
CA HIS A 39 5.87 6.22 7.72
C HIS A 39 5.97 5.93 6.22
N TRP A 40 4.96 6.31 5.44
CA TRP A 40 5.04 6.28 3.98
C TRP A 40 5.72 7.52 3.41
N LEU A 41 5.57 8.65 4.10
CA LEU A 41 6.27 9.90 3.81
C LEU A 41 6.82 10.49 5.10
N GLU A 42 8.04 11.00 5.03
CA GLU A 42 8.70 11.75 6.10
C GLU A 42 9.20 13.07 5.54
N ALA A 43 8.87 14.16 6.23
CA ALA A 43 9.24 15.49 5.80
C ALA A 43 9.49 16.43 6.96
N THR A 44 10.17 17.53 6.68
CA THR A 44 10.29 18.65 7.61
C THR A 44 9.67 19.89 6.98
N ALA A 45 8.67 20.46 7.63
CA ALA A 45 8.08 21.74 7.26
C ALA A 45 8.81 22.87 7.99
N VAL A 46 9.37 23.81 7.23
CA VAL A 46 10.19 24.92 7.73
C VAL A 46 9.48 26.24 7.46
N LEU A 47 9.26 27.04 8.51
CA LEU A 47 8.79 28.44 8.35
C LEU A 47 9.94 29.43 8.50
N THR A 48 10.78 29.20 9.51
CA THR A 48 12.02 29.94 9.77
C THR A 48 13.05 28.94 10.27
N GLU A 49 14.35 29.28 10.25
CA GLU A 49 15.41 28.38 10.74
C GLU A 49 15.16 27.86 12.17
N ARG A 50 14.44 28.63 12.99
CA ARG A 50 14.10 28.30 14.39
C ARG A 50 12.78 27.57 14.57
N LEU A 51 11.93 27.51 13.55
CA LEU A 51 10.61 26.89 13.63
C LEU A 51 10.47 25.80 12.56
N GLN A 52 10.85 24.60 12.98
CA GLN A 52 10.80 23.38 12.18
C GLN A 52 9.73 22.44 12.75
N SER A 53 8.99 21.79 11.86
CA SER A 53 7.99 20.79 12.22
C SER A 53 8.29 19.51 11.47
N HIS A 54 8.50 18.41 12.19
CA HIS A 54 8.66 17.10 11.58
C HIS A 54 7.28 16.51 11.30
N VAL A 55 7.10 16.01 10.10
CA VAL A 55 5.84 15.47 9.60
C VAL A 55 6.10 14.07 9.10
N ASN A 56 5.30 13.12 9.56
CA ASN A 56 5.30 11.76 9.05
C ASN A 56 3.86 11.29 8.88
N TYR A 57 3.55 10.66 7.75
CA TYR A 57 2.24 10.04 7.58
C TYR A 57 2.30 8.78 6.73
N GLY A 58 1.34 7.90 7.01
CA GLY A 58 1.08 6.66 6.30
C GLY A 58 0.06 6.85 5.19
N LEU A 59 -0.76 5.82 4.96
CA LEU A 59 -1.87 5.89 4.00
C LEU A 59 -3.13 6.54 4.58
N PHE A 60 -3.34 6.45 5.89
CA PHE A 60 -4.60 6.87 6.52
C PHE A 60 -4.42 7.94 7.59
N LYS A 61 -3.32 7.87 8.33
CA LYS A 61 -3.03 8.70 9.48
C LYS A 61 -1.54 9.05 9.54
N GLY A 62 -1.19 9.98 10.40
CA GLY A 62 0.18 10.37 10.65
C GLY A 62 0.29 11.26 11.87
N SER A 63 1.41 11.96 11.97
CA SER A 63 1.62 12.97 12.98
C SER A 63 2.45 14.13 12.48
N ILE A 64 2.26 15.26 13.13
CA ILE A 64 3.15 16.41 13.06
C ILE A 64 3.69 16.70 14.46
N GLU A 65 5.00 16.83 14.53
CA GLU A 65 5.74 17.16 15.74
C GLU A 65 6.36 18.54 15.56
N ARG A 66 5.99 19.45 16.45
CA ARG A 66 6.47 20.83 16.45
C ARG A 66 7.36 21.08 17.65
N GLN A 67 8.51 21.68 17.42
CA GLN A 67 9.35 22.20 18.49
C GLN A 67 8.91 23.63 18.82
N GLN A 68 8.41 23.84 20.04
CA GLN A 68 8.08 25.16 20.57
C GLN A 68 8.85 25.40 21.86
N LEU A 69 9.83 26.31 21.81
CA LEU A 69 10.72 26.64 22.92
C LEU A 69 11.42 25.37 23.47
N ALA A 70 11.14 25.01 24.73
CA ALA A 70 11.70 23.85 25.42
C ALA A 70 10.80 22.60 25.38
N SER A 71 9.68 22.62 24.62
CA SER A 71 8.71 21.52 24.58
C SER A 71 8.40 21.08 23.14
N THR A 72 8.07 19.80 22.98
CA THR A 72 7.67 19.21 21.70
C THR A 72 6.18 18.88 21.74
N LEU A 73 5.41 19.47 20.83
CA LEU A 73 3.98 19.23 20.69
C LEU A 73 3.71 18.28 19.52
N LYS A 74 2.98 17.21 19.79
CA LYS A 74 2.59 16.21 18.78
C LYS A 74 1.10 16.29 18.49
N PHE A 75 0.74 16.43 17.22
CA PHE A 75 -0.65 16.44 16.75
C PHE A 75 -0.89 15.28 15.78
N PRO A 76 -1.98 14.50 15.95
CA PRO A 76 -2.32 13.45 15.01
C PRO A 76 -2.86 14.06 13.71
N LEU A 77 -2.48 13.48 12.58
CA LEU A 77 -2.98 13.80 11.26
C LEU A 77 -3.88 12.68 10.76
N THR A 78 -4.94 13.02 10.03
CA THR A 78 -5.81 12.06 9.36
C THR A 78 -6.16 12.56 7.97
N VAL A 79 -6.16 11.65 7.00
CA VAL A 79 -6.47 11.98 5.62
C VAL A 79 -7.96 12.36 5.48
N VAL A 80 -8.23 13.36 4.65
CA VAL A 80 -9.57 13.72 4.20
C VAL A 80 -9.53 13.93 2.69
N CYS A 81 -10.50 13.37 2.00
CA CYS A 81 -10.58 13.39 0.54
C CYS A 81 -11.95 13.84 0.06
N ASP A 82 -11.95 14.62 -1.01
CA ASP A 82 -13.10 14.99 -1.83
C ASP A 82 -12.87 14.39 -3.23
N PHE A 83 -13.62 13.34 -3.55
CA PHE A 83 -13.45 12.58 -4.79
C PHE A 83 -14.02 13.30 -6.01
N ASP A 84 -15.03 14.16 -5.82
CA ASP A 84 -15.64 14.92 -6.91
C ASP A 84 -14.63 15.94 -7.47
N LEU A 85 -13.83 16.52 -6.58
CA LEU A 85 -12.79 17.48 -6.94
C LEU A 85 -11.42 16.83 -7.15
N ASN A 86 -11.27 15.53 -6.91
CA ASN A 86 -10.01 14.79 -6.98
C ASN A 86 -8.92 15.29 -6.00
N LEU A 87 -9.30 15.65 -4.77
CA LEU A 87 -8.40 16.26 -3.78
C LEU A 87 -8.35 15.50 -2.47
N CYS A 88 -7.15 15.34 -1.91
CA CYS A 88 -6.91 14.87 -0.56
C CYS A 88 -5.90 15.77 0.16
N MET A 89 -6.03 15.84 1.47
CA MET A 89 -5.04 16.44 2.36
C MET A 89 -5.03 15.74 3.71
N TYR A 90 -3.99 15.98 4.50
CA TYR A 90 -3.91 15.57 5.89
C TYR A 90 -4.33 16.71 6.82
N SER A 91 -5.37 16.46 7.59
CA SER A 91 -5.93 17.40 8.56
C SER A 91 -5.63 16.97 9.99
N CYS A 92 -5.37 17.94 10.87
CA CYS A 92 -5.21 17.74 12.30
C CYS A 92 -6.51 17.86 13.11
N GLN A 93 -7.66 18.07 12.45
CA GLN A 93 -8.96 18.14 13.14
C GLN A 93 -9.42 16.77 13.65
N GLN A 94 -10.17 16.75 14.75
CA GLN A 94 -10.67 15.50 15.35
C GLN A 94 -11.90 14.93 14.64
N ASP A 95 -12.85 15.79 14.26
CA ASP A 95 -14.13 15.38 13.68
C ASP A 95 -14.06 15.30 12.14
N LEU A 96 -14.64 14.25 11.55
CA LEU A 96 -14.70 14.09 10.08
C LEU A 96 -15.33 15.30 9.38
N GLU A 97 -16.44 15.83 9.93
CA GLU A 97 -17.12 16.99 9.35
C GLU A 97 -16.26 18.24 9.40
N ARG A 98 -15.42 18.42 10.42
CA ARG A 98 -14.47 19.54 10.48
C ARG A 98 -13.36 19.39 9.46
N ARG A 99 -12.85 18.18 9.25
CA ARG A 99 -11.84 17.90 8.20
C ARG A 99 -12.39 18.24 6.82
N LYS A 100 -13.66 17.88 6.55
CA LYS A 100 -14.33 18.23 5.28
C LYS A 100 -14.52 19.74 5.12
N VAL A 101 -14.93 20.44 6.18
CA VAL A 101 -15.04 21.90 6.17
C VAL A 101 -13.69 22.54 5.93
N GLU A 102 -12.63 22.04 6.57
CA GLU A 102 -11.27 22.51 6.37
C GLU A 102 -10.79 22.29 4.92
N LEU A 103 -11.07 21.13 4.33
CA LEU A 103 -10.74 20.87 2.92
C LEU A 103 -11.47 21.85 1.99
N LYS A 104 -12.75 22.13 2.25
CA LYS A 104 -13.51 23.17 1.51
C LYS A 104 -12.91 24.57 1.68
N ARG A 105 -12.39 24.91 2.86
CA ARG A 105 -11.68 26.18 3.08
C ARG A 105 -10.41 26.27 2.25
N VAL A 106 -9.60 25.19 2.19
CA VAL A 106 -8.42 25.14 1.32
C VAL A 106 -8.80 25.40 -0.14
N ILE A 107 -9.86 24.73 -0.61
CA ILE A 107 -10.36 24.90 -1.99
C ILE A 107 -10.80 26.34 -2.26
N ASN A 108 -11.46 26.98 -1.29
CA ASN A 108 -11.92 28.36 -1.41
C ASN A 108 -10.80 29.40 -1.20
N GLY A 109 -9.59 28.97 -0.81
CA GLY A 109 -8.50 29.87 -0.44
C GLY A 109 -8.75 30.63 0.87
N GLU A 110 -9.54 30.05 1.78
CA GLU A 110 -9.81 30.59 3.11
C GLU A 110 -8.73 30.16 4.12
N ASP A 111 -8.60 30.95 5.19
CA ASP A 111 -7.66 30.66 6.27
C ASP A 111 -8.03 29.41 7.06
N LEU A 112 -7.01 28.61 7.37
CA LEU A 112 -7.11 27.37 8.14
C LEU A 112 -6.87 27.61 9.63
N ASP A 113 -7.58 26.83 10.45
CA ASP A 113 -7.42 26.85 11.90
C ASP A 113 -6.13 26.10 12.28
N PRO A 114 -5.29 26.63 13.19
CA PRO A 114 -4.07 25.94 13.62
C PRO A 114 -4.39 24.64 14.36
N CYS A 115 -3.48 23.66 14.28
CA CYS A 115 -3.63 22.38 14.97
C CYS A 115 -3.75 22.49 16.49
N GLU A 116 -3.19 23.54 17.10
CA GLU A 116 -3.35 23.80 18.55
C GLU A 116 -4.81 24.06 18.94
N GLN A 117 -5.61 24.67 18.04
CA GLN A 117 -7.01 25.01 18.31
C GLN A 117 -7.97 23.84 18.12
N SER A 118 -7.51 22.68 17.64
CA SER A 118 -8.37 21.50 17.45
C SER A 118 -9.04 21.04 18.75
N LYS A 119 -8.48 21.36 19.94
CA LYS A 119 -9.00 20.93 21.24
C LYS A 119 -10.11 21.83 21.82
N ASP A 120 -10.23 23.09 21.37
CA ASP A 120 -10.98 24.14 22.09
C ASP A 120 -12.29 24.63 21.43
N TYR A 121 -12.85 23.87 20.49
CA TYR A 121 -14.00 24.31 19.68
C TYR A 121 -15.31 24.55 20.46
N LYS A 122 -15.43 24.11 21.72
CA LYS A 122 -16.63 24.42 22.52
C LYS A 122 -16.83 25.92 22.79
N ARG A 123 -15.88 26.81 22.46
CA ARG A 123 -15.94 28.24 22.82
C ARG A 123 -16.18 29.25 21.68
N LYS A 124 -16.14 28.85 20.40
CA LYS A 124 -16.32 29.79 19.26
C LYS A 124 -17.54 29.46 18.39
N LYS A 125 -18.72 29.44 19.00
CA LYS A 125 -19.99 29.72 18.30
C LYS A 125 -20.41 31.17 18.56
N LEU A 126 -19.59 32.13 18.15
CA LEU A 126 -20.09 33.49 17.91
C LEU A 126 -19.13 34.25 17.00
N SER A 127 -19.69 34.82 15.94
CA SER A 127 -19.03 35.63 14.92
C SER A 127 -18.30 34.86 13.81
N ARG A 128 -19.05 34.49 12.77
CA ARG A 128 -18.49 34.57 11.41
C ARG A 128 -19.54 35.12 10.46
N ASN A 129 -19.30 36.38 10.10
CA ASN A 129 -19.91 37.08 8.97
C ASN A 129 -19.47 36.36 7.68
N PRO A 130 -20.39 35.94 6.78
CA PRO A 130 -20.01 35.26 5.55
C PRO A 130 -19.47 36.29 4.54
N GLN A 131 -18.16 36.53 4.54
CA GLN A 131 -17.52 37.19 3.41
C GLN A 131 -17.38 36.18 2.27
N ALA A 132 -18.39 36.13 1.40
CA ALA A 132 -18.29 35.54 0.08
C ALA A 132 -17.20 36.29 -0.71
N LYS A 133 -15.99 35.73 -0.78
CA LYS A 133 -14.94 36.20 -1.67
C LYS A 133 -14.71 35.17 -2.78
N ASN A 134 -15.09 35.57 -4.00
CA ASN A 134 -14.56 35.16 -5.30
C ASN A 134 -14.23 33.66 -5.53
N PHE A 135 -15.27 32.82 -5.48
CA PHE A 135 -15.29 31.42 -5.95
C PHE A 135 -14.66 31.22 -7.35
N THR A 136 -14.72 32.23 -8.21
CA THR A 136 -14.17 32.22 -9.57
C THR A 136 -12.65 32.24 -9.66
N LYS A 137 -11.92 32.80 -8.68
CA LYS A 137 -10.45 32.78 -8.67
C LYS A 137 -9.88 31.46 -8.14
N ALA A 138 -10.55 30.86 -7.15
CA ALA A 138 -10.13 29.59 -6.55
C ALA A 138 -10.25 28.44 -7.56
N LEU A 139 -11.35 28.41 -8.32
CA LEU A 139 -11.55 27.43 -9.40
C LEU A 139 -10.53 27.61 -10.56
N ALA A 140 -10.11 28.84 -10.85
CA ALA A 140 -9.11 29.13 -11.88
C ALA A 140 -7.68 28.75 -11.47
N LEU A 141 -7.31 28.90 -10.19
CA LEU A 141 -6.04 28.43 -9.63
C LEU A 141 -5.97 26.89 -9.65
N TYR A 142 -7.11 26.25 -9.39
CA TYR A 142 -7.26 24.80 -9.37
C TYR A 142 -7.21 24.16 -10.77
N LYS A 143 -7.63 24.89 -11.81
CA LYS A 143 -7.56 24.45 -13.21
C LYS A 143 -6.17 24.54 -13.83
N SER A 144 -5.18 25.13 -13.13
CA SER A 144 -3.79 25.13 -13.59
C SER A 144 -3.07 23.86 -13.07
N PRO A 145 -2.61 22.95 -13.96
CA PRO A 145 -2.05 21.65 -13.58
C PRO A 145 -0.70 21.75 -12.84
N THR A 146 -0.14 22.94 -12.68
CA THR A 146 1.23 23.13 -12.20
C THR A 146 1.38 23.41 -10.71
N ARG A 147 0.31 23.70 -9.95
CA ARG A 147 0.41 24.07 -8.52
C ARG A 147 -0.84 23.75 -7.67
N ALA A 148 -1.51 22.62 -7.88
CA ALA A 148 -2.48 22.17 -6.90
C ALA A 148 -1.72 21.77 -5.61
N PRO A 149 -1.95 22.42 -4.46
CA PRO A 149 -1.14 22.20 -3.25
C PRO A 149 -1.56 20.92 -2.50
N CYS A 150 -2.65 20.29 -2.94
CA CYS A 150 -3.22 19.08 -2.37
C CYS A 150 -2.86 17.83 -3.19
N MET A 151 -2.99 16.67 -2.57
CA MET A 151 -2.72 15.37 -3.17
C MET A 151 -3.90 14.91 -4.05
N PRO A 152 -3.68 14.32 -5.23
CA PRO A 152 -4.76 13.77 -6.06
C PRO A 152 -5.44 12.57 -5.39
N SER A 153 -6.76 12.63 -5.19
CA SER A 153 -7.48 11.61 -4.43
C SER A 153 -7.59 10.25 -5.12
N SER A 154 -7.73 10.27 -6.45
CA SER A 154 -7.81 9.06 -7.29
C SER A 154 -6.54 8.22 -7.20
N ILE A 155 -5.36 8.84 -7.35
CA ILE A 155 -4.08 8.13 -7.27
C ILE A 155 -3.87 7.55 -5.87
N HIS A 156 -4.19 8.31 -4.83
CA HIS A 156 -4.14 7.85 -3.45
C HIS A 156 -5.08 6.65 -3.21
N LEU A 157 -6.33 6.72 -3.68
CA LEU A 157 -7.28 5.62 -3.59
C LEU A 157 -6.81 4.39 -4.36
N CYS A 158 -6.31 4.56 -5.59
CA CYS A 158 -5.74 3.47 -6.37
C CYS A 158 -4.57 2.79 -5.64
N CYS A 159 -3.70 3.56 -4.97
CA CYS A 159 -2.62 2.99 -4.16
C CYS A 159 -3.16 2.09 -3.05
N ILE A 160 -4.19 2.54 -2.32
CA ILE A 160 -4.84 1.77 -1.25
C ILE A 160 -5.49 0.49 -1.81
N LEU A 161 -6.16 0.58 -2.96
CA LEU A 161 -6.80 -0.56 -3.61
C LEU A 161 -5.79 -1.60 -4.11
N PHE A 162 -4.70 -1.17 -4.75
CA PHE A 162 -3.66 -2.11 -5.18
C PHE A 162 -2.94 -2.75 -4.00
N LEU A 163 -2.69 -2.00 -2.91
CA LEU A 163 -2.07 -2.56 -1.72
C LEU A 163 -3.00 -3.54 -0.98
N SER A 164 -4.30 -3.25 -0.91
CA SER A 164 -5.27 -4.18 -0.31
C SER A 164 -5.40 -5.45 -1.14
N LEU A 165 -5.48 -5.32 -2.47
CA LEU A 165 -5.53 -6.45 -3.39
C LEU A 165 -4.25 -7.29 -3.29
N GLN A 166 -3.09 -6.64 -3.23
CA GLN A 166 -1.81 -7.31 -3.00
C GLN A 166 -1.77 -8.09 -1.68
N LEU A 167 -2.27 -7.51 -0.58
CA LEU A 167 -2.38 -8.21 0.70
C LEU A 167 -3.26 -9.46 0.59
N THR A 168 -4.41 -9.37 -0.10
CA THR A 168 -5.28 -10.53 -0.28
C THR A 168 -4.60 -11.65 -1.04
N PHE A 169 -3.89 -11.35 -2.13
CA PHE A 169 -3.17 -12.36 -2.91
C PHE A 169 -1.93 -12.89 -2.21
N SER A 170 -1.23 -12.07 -1.42
CA SER A 170 -0.13 -12.53 -0.57
C SER A 170 -0.64 -13.53 0.49
N LEU A 171 -1.79 -13.26 1.11
CA LEU A 171 -2.41 -14.18 2.05
C LEU A 171 -2.84 -15.48 1.38
N MET A 172 -3.45 -15.41 0.19
CA MET A 172 -3.81 -16.60 -0.60
C MET A 172 -2.58 -17.43 -0.96
N ALA A 173 -1.48 -16.79 -1.38
CA ALA A 173 -0.22 -17.45 -1.67
C ALA A 173 0.34 -18.18 -0.43
N PHE A 174 0.32 -17.51 0.73
CA PHE A 174 0.76 -18.10 2.00
C PHE A 174 -0.10 -19.30 2.40
N VAL A 175 -1.43 -19.17 2.39
CA VAL A 175 -2.35 -20.26 2.73
C VAL A 175 -2.18 -21.45 1.78
N CYS A 176 -2.15 -21.19 0.47
CA CYS A 176 -1.92 -22.24 -0.53
C CYS A 176 -0.56 -22.91 -0.35
N SER A 177 0.49 -22.17 0.01
CA SER A 177 1.82 -22.76 0.26
C SER A 177 1.81 -23.68 1.49
N GLY A 178 1.08 -23.28 2.55
CA GLY A 178 0.88 -24.10 3.73
C GLY A 178 0.05 -25.37 3.45
N ILE A 179 -0.96 -25.26 2.58
CA ILE A 179 -1.71 -26.42 2.08
C ILE A 179 -0.77 -27.37 1.33
N ASN A 180 0.04 -26.86 0.39
CA ASN A 180 1.03 -27.67 -0.34
C ASN A 180 2.10 -28.28 0.57
N LEU A 181 2.36 -27.68 1.73
CA LEU A 181 3.29 -28.22 2.71
C LEU A 181 2.73 -29.49 3.38
N LYS A 182 1.42 -29.57 3.63
CA LYS A 182 0.80 -30.73 4.31
C LYS A 182 0.12 -31.71 3.36
N TRP A 183 -0.54 -31.21 2.33
CA TRP A 183 -1.37 -31.97 1.41
C TRP A 183 -0.89 -31.79 -0.03
N HIS A 184 -1.22 -32.77 -0.89
CA HIS A 184 -0.98 -32.71 -2.33
C HIS A 184 -2.32 -32.49 -3.04
N PRO A 185 -2.85 -31.26 -3.06
CA PRO A 185 -4.14 -30.99 -3.68
C PRO A 185 -4.09 -31.27 -5.18
N VAL A 186 -5.12 -31.95 -5.69
CA VAL A 186 -5.27 -32.27 -7.12
C VAL A 186 -5.78 -31.05 -7.90
N GLU A 187 -6.52 -30.16 -7.23
CA GLU A 187 -7.10 -28.97 -7.85
C GLU A 187 -6.03 -27.96 -8.32
N ARG A 188 -6.19 -27.48 -9.56
CA ARG A 188 -5.19 -26.64 -10.24
C ARG A 188 -4.86 -25.33 -9.50
N ILE A 189 -5.85 -24.74 -8.84
CA ILE A 189 -5.72 -23.46 -8.11
C ILE A 189 -4.99 -23.63 -6.78
N PHE A 190 -5.17 -24.76 -6.09
CA PHE A 190 -4.47 -25.03 -4.84
C PHE A 190 -3.10 -25.71 -5.05
N ASN A 191 -2.80 -26.14 -6.26
CA ASN A 191 -1.52 -26.73 -6.63
C ASN A 191 -0.44 -25.64 -6.87
N ILE A 192 0.79 -26.07 -7.14
CA ILE A 192 1.97 -25.24 -7.47
C ILE A 192 1.68 -24.21 -8.57
N PHE A 193 0.83 -24.55 -9.54
CA PHE A 193 0.41 -23.62 -10.58
C PHE A 193 -0.30 -22.38 -10.00
N GLY A 194 -1.19 -22.56 -9.03
CA GLY A 194 -1.82 -21.46 -8.32
C GLY A 194 -0.81 -20.58 -7.57
N LEU A 195 0.24 -21.17 -6.98
CA LEU A 195 1.30 -20.40 -6.31
C LEU A 195 2.03 -19.44 -7.26
N PHE A 196 2.22 -19.83 -8.54
CA PHE A 196 2.74 -18.90 -9.55
C PHE A 196 1.77 -17.74 -9.79
N ILE A 197 0.49 -18.03 -9.98
CA ILE A 197 -0.54 -17.01 -10.25
C ILE A 197 -0.63 -16.03 -9.08
N TRP A 198 -0.78 -16.51 -7.85
CA TRP A 198 -0.96 -15.66 -6.68
C TRP A 198 0.26 -14.75 -6.43
N ASN A 199 1.48 -15.28 -6.55
CA ASN A 199 2.69 -14.46 -6.41
C ASN A 199 2.87 -13.46 -7.57
N ALA A 200 2.51 -13.85 -8.80
CA ALA A 200 2.60 -12.96 -9.97
C ALA A 200 1.62 -11.78 -9.86
N ILE A 201 0.36 -12.04 -9.48
CA ILE A 201 -0.63 -10.99 -9.28
C ILE A 201 -0.23 -10.09 -8.11
N ALA A 202 0.24 -10.67 -6.98
CA ALA A 202 0.72 -9.89 -5.84
C ALA A 202 1.90 -8.98 -6.22
N ALA A 203 2.89 -9.49 -6.95
CA ALA A 203 4.01 -8.70 -7.45
C ALA A 203 3.57 -7.58 -8.40
N GLY A 204 2.62 -7.85 -9.31
CA GLY A 204 2.05 -6.84 -10.20
C GLY A 204 1.30 -5.73 -9.43
N CYS A 205 0.54 -6.10 -8.42
CA CYS A 205 -0.15 -5.14 -7.56
C CYS A 205 0.84 -4.31 -6.72
N CYS A 206 1.92 -4.91 -6.19
CA CYS A 206 3.03 -4.19 -5.55
C CYS A 206 3.62 -3.14 -6.50
N PHE A 207 3.95 -3.55 -7.74
CA PHE A 207 4.54 -2.68 -8.74
C PHE A 207 3.66 -1.45 -9.01
N TRP A 208 2.36 -1.65 -9.24
CA TRP A 208 1.44 -0.54 -9.48
C TRP A 208 1.28 0.37 -8.27
N CYS A 209 1.19 -0.18 -7.05
CA CYS A 209 1.15 0.62 -5.82
C CYS A 209 2.40 1.50 -5.69
N LEU A 210 3.60 0.92 -5.87
CA LEU A 210 4.88 1.64 -5.80
C LEU A 210 5.00 2.72 -6.88
N ALA A 211 4.60 2.41 -8.10
CA ALA A 211 4.65 3.34 -9.22
C ALA A 211 3.71 4.54 -9.03
N LEU A 212 2.47 4.29 -8.59
CA LEU A 212 1.49 5.34 -8.33
C LEU A 212 1.93 6.24 -7.17
N TRP A 213 2.43 5.67 -6.08
CA TRP A 213 2.95 6.45 -4.95
C TRP A 213 4.18 7.27 -5.36
N ALA A 214 5.11 6.67 -6.11
CA ALA A 214 6.30 7.38 -6.61
C ALA A 214 5.93 8.52 -7.56
N ALA A 215 4.96 8.30 -8.45
CA ALA A 215 4.46 9.34 -9.35
C ALA A 215 3.85 10.50 -8.57
N MET A 216 3.00 10.20 -7.59
CA MET A 216 2.39 11.20 -6.69
C MET A 216 3.43 11.96 -5.86
N PHE A 217 4.47 11.26 -5.39
CA PHE A 217 5.58 11.88 -4.66
C PHE A 217 6.37 12.83 -5.56
N GLY A 218 6.72 12.40 -6.77
CA GLY A 218 7.51 13.18 -7.72
C GLY A 218 6.79 14.41 -8.25
N SER A 219 5.47 14.37 -8.40
CA SER A 219 4.69 15.49 -8.93
C SER A 219 4.17 16.46 -7.85
N HIS A 220 3.76 15.98 -6.67
CA HIS A 220 3.13 16.80 -5.64
C HIS A 220 3.92 16.81 -4.33
N LEU A 221 4.13 15.64 -3.72
CA LEU A 221 4.53 15.56 -2.31
C LEU A 221 5.97 16.04 -2.04
N ARG A 222 6.84 16.03 -3.06
CA ARG A 222 8.19 16.58 -2.97
C ARG A 222 8.23 18.10 -2.76
N TYR A 223 7.22 18.80 -3.25
CA TYR A 223 7.12 20.27 -3.18
C TYR A 223 6.22 20.70 -2.03
N ASN A 224 5.06 20.06 -1.88
CA ASN A 224 4.14 20.31 -0.78
C ASN A 224 3.58 18.99 -0.24
N ILE A 225 3.80 18.74 1.05
CA ILE A 225 3.38 17.52 1.74
C ILE A 225 1.88 17.43 2.03
N ALA A 226 1.08 18.39 1.56
CA ALA A 226 -0.39 18.42 1.62
C ALA A 226 -0.95 18.27 3.05
N VAL A 227 -0.36 18.96 4.02
CA VAL A 227 -0.82 19.02 5.42
C VAL A 227 -1.41 20.40 5.71
N THR A 228 -2.36 20.50 6.64
CA THR A 228 -2.97 21.77 7.10
C THR A 228 -1.96 22.93 7.19
N ASP A 229 -0.78 22.69 7.76
CA ASP A 229 0.22 23.73 7.97
C ASP A 229 0.89 24.25 6.70
N THR A 230 1.22 23.35 5.76
CA THR A 230 1.83 23.72 4.47
C THR A 230 0.81 24.26 3.47
N LEU A 231 -0.48 24.10 3.78
CA LEU A 231 -1.61 24.63 3.00
C LEU A 231 -2.08 26.01 3.50
N ARG A 232 -1.60 26.46 4.66
CA ARG A 232 -2.03 27.72 5.26
C ARG A 232 -1.34 28.92 4.60
N GLN A 233 -2.13 29.86 4.06
CA GLN A 233 -1.59 31.04 3.37
C GLN A 233 -0.95 32.08 4.30
N GLN A 234 -1.33 32.11 5.58
CA GLN A 234 -0.83 33.10 6.54
C GLN A 234 0.60 32.82 7.01
N LEU A 235 1.04 31.57 6.94
CA LEU A 235 2.35 31.11 7.40
C LEU A 235 2.94 30.28 6.26
N ASN A 236 3.90 30.84 5.53
CA ASN A 236 4.53 30.18 4.38
C ASN A 236 5.50 29.06 4.84
N PHE A 237 4.96 28.01 5.45
CA PHE A 237 5.71 26.78 5.70
C PHE A 237 6.05 26.15 4.35
N THR A 238 7.35 26.00 4.07
CA THR A 238 7.82 25.24 2.92
C THR A 238 8.33 23.88 3.36
N SER A 239 7.95 22.84 2.62
CA SER A 239 8.49 21.48 2.73
C SER A 239 9.34 21.10 1.52
N GLU A 240 9.58 22.05 0.61
CA GLU A 240 10.23 21.81 -0.67
C GLU A 240 11.67 21.32 -0.45
N GLY A 241 11.99 20.14 -0.98
CA GLY A 241 13.31 19.52 -0.84
C GLY A 241 13.57 18.84 0.51
N TYR A 242 12.65 18.95 1.47
CA TYR A 242 12.75 18.32 2.79
C TYR A 242 11.84 17.10 2.96
N ALA A 243 11.10 16.73 1.91
CA ALA A 243 10.27 15.53 1.88
C ALA A 243 11.06 14.33 1.31
N SER A 244 10.85 13.16 1.92
CA SER A 244 11.48 11.90 1.57
C SER A 244 10.47 10.76 1.68
N LEU A 245 10.72 9.68 0.94
CA LEU A 245 9.94 8.45 1.04
C LEU A 245 10.28 7.76 2.37
N GLY A 246 9.25 7.38 3.13
CA GLY A 246 9.43 6.76 4.45
C GLY A 246 9.67 5.25 4.39
N GLY A 247 9.98 4.66 5.55
CA GLY A 247 10.30 3.24 5.66
C GLY A 247 9.22 2.28 5.17
N ALA A 248 7.93 2.64 5.30
CA ALA A 248 6.82 1.79 4.88
C ALA A 248 6.79 1.57 3.35
N TYR A 249 7.20 2.58 2.57
CA TYR A 249 7.34 2.48 1.12
C TYR A 249 8.43 1.46 0.74
N TYR A 250 9.60 1.54 1.37
CA TYR A 250 10.69 0.60 1.13
C TYR A 250 10.36 -0.83 1.58
N SER A 251 9.57 -0.99 2.63
CA SER A 251 9.06 -2.30 3.03
C SER A 251 8.20 -2.95 1.92
N VAL A 252 7.41 -2.19 1.15
CA VAL A 252 6.67 -2.71 -0.01
C VAL A 252 7.62 -3.08 -1.17
N VAL A 253 8.72 -2.35 -1.35
CA VAL A 253 9.77 -2.74 -2.31
C VAL A 253 10.36 -4.11 -1.95
N VAL A 254 10.65 -4.34 -0.67
CA VAL A 254 11.13 -5.64 -0.17
C VAL A 254 10.08 -6.73 -0.40
N VAL A 255 8.81 -6.46 -0.13
CA VAL A 255 7.70 -7.41 -0.40
C VAL A 255 7.64 -7.80 -1.88
N MET A 256 7.79 -6.84 -2.80
CA MET A 256 7.84 -7.12 -4.24
C MET A 256 9.00 -8.07 -4.59
N ILE A 257 10.18 -7.84 -4.03
CA ILE A 257 11.35 -8.71 -4.21
C ILE A 257 11.08 -10.12 -3.66
N LEU A 258 10.43 -10.24 -2.50
CA LEU A 258 10.06 -11.55 -1.93
C LEU A 258 9.10 -12.33 -2.84
N HIS A 259 8.12 -11.67 -3.45
CA HIS A 259 7.25 -12.34 -4.44
C HIS A 259 8.02 -12.77 -5.70
N ILE A 260 8.98 -11.97 -6.16
CA ILE A 260 9.87 -12.35 -7.28
C ILE A 260 10.73 -13.55 -6.90
N ILE A 261 11.28 -13.58 -5.68
CA ILE A 261 12.05 -14.73 -5.15
C ILE A 261 11.17 -15.98 -5.11
N ASN A 262 9.92 -15.88 -4.65
CA ASN A 262 8.97 -17.00 -4.69
C ASN A 262 8.78 -17.53 -6.11
N LEU A 263 8.55 -16.66 -7.09
CA LEU A 263 8.42 -17.06 -8.49
C LEU A 263 9.69 -17.75 -9.01
N ALA A 264 10.87 -17.22 -8.68
CA ALA A 264 12.15 -17.82 -9.05
C ALA A 264 12.35 -19.20 -8.41
N LEU A 265 12.00 -19.38 -7.14
CA LEU A 265 12.06 -20.68 -6.45
C LEU A 265 11.12 -21.71 -7.09
N LEU A 266 9.91 -21.29 -7.44
CA LEU A 266 8.93 -22.15 -8.12
C LEU A 266 9.41 -22.52 -9.53
N PHE A 267 10.00 -21.58 -10.26
CA PHE A 267 10.56 -21.82 -11.60
C PHE A 267 11.77 -22.75 -11.56
N ALA A 268 12.70 -22.53 -10.62
CA ALA A 268 13.82 -23.41 -10.38
C ALA A 268 13.33 -24.83 -10.07
N ARG A 269 12.32 -24.98 -9.20
CA ARG A 269 11.69 -26.27 -8.93
C ARG A 269 11.14 -26.91 -10.21
N GLN A 270 10.48 -26.17 -11.08
CA GLN A 270 9.95 -26.75 -12.32
C GLN A 270 11.07 -27.27 -13.23
N ARG A 271 12.12 -26.47 -13.47
CA ARG A 271 13.25 -26.84 -14.33
C ARG A 271 14.00 -28.06 -13.80
N TYR A 272 14.43 -28.04 -12.53
CA TYR A 272 15.26 -29.11 -11.99
C TYR A 272 14.55 -30.46 -11.83
N PHE A 273 13.22 -30.50 -11.79
CA PHE A 273 12.47 -31.75 -11.55
C PHE A 273 11.71 -32.26 -12.78
N MET A 274 11.29 -31.40 -13.71
CA MET A 274 10.61 -31.85 -14.93
C MET A 274 11.59 -32.27 -16.03
N ASP A 275 12.77 -31.63 -16.14
CA ASP A 275 13.77 -32.02 -17.14
C ASP A 275 14.52 -33.33 -16.78
N GLY A 276 14.37 -33.78 -15.53
CA GLY A 276 14.97 -35.02 -15.03
C GLY A 276 14.08 -36.26 -15.16
N GLN A 277 12.82 -36.11 -15.59
CA GLN A 277 11.99 -37.26 -15.98
C GLN A 277 12.11 -37.46 -17.49
N PRO A 278 12.94 -38.40 -17.98
CA PRO A 278 12.87 -38.78 -19.38
C PRO A 278 11.45 -39.27 -19.67
N HIS A 279 10.87 -38.80 -20.78
CA HIS A 279 9.58 -39.24 -21.34
C HIS A 279 9.48 -40.77 -21.63
N ASN A 280 10.41 -41.59 -21.13
CA ASN A 280 10.58 -42.99 -21.50
C ASN A 280 9.96 -43.99 -20.50
N ALA A 281 9.26 -43.54 -19.47
CA ALA A 281 8.61 -44.46 -18.50
C ALA A 281 7.15 -44.81 -18.85
N VAL A 282 6.59 -44.30 -19.96
CA VAL A 282 5.18 -44.54 -20.34
C VAL A 282 5.03 -45.45 -21.57
N ALA A 283 6.13 -45.81 -22.26
CA ALA A 283 6.05 -46.62 -23.48
C ALA A 283 6.15 -48.15 -23.26
N ASN A 284 6.70 -48.62 -22.14
CA ASN A 284 6.98 -50.06 -21.94
C ASN A 284 6.34 -50.60 -20.66
N ASN A 285 5.01 -50.59 -20.57
CA ASN A 285 4.22 -51.52 -19.74
C ASN A 285 2.71 -51.42 -20.04
N ILE A 286 2.36 -51.33 -21.32
CA ILE A 286 0.99 -51.68 -21.75
C ILE A 286 1.03 -53.19 -22.02
N ASN A 287 1.00 -53.98 -20.95
CA ASN A 287 0.43 -55.31 -21.07
C ASN A 287 -1.07 -55.10 -21.05
N ILE A 288 -1.67 -55.31 -22.23
CA ILE A 288 -3.10 -55.32 -22.44
C ILE A 288 -3.62 -56.54 -21.67
N ASP A 289 -4.10 -56.31 -20.45
CA ASP A 289 -5.16 -57.14 -19.87
C ASP A 289 -6.44 -56.32 -19.98
N ASP A 290 -7.32 -56.82 -20.84
CA ASP A 290 -8.65 -56.32 -21.12
C ASP A 290 -9.49 -56.25 -19.84
N ALA A 291 -10.01 -55.06 -19.54
CA ALA A 291 -11.35 -54.76 -19.01
C ALA A 291 -11.32 -53.62 -17.98
N GLU A 292 -11.31 -52.37 -18.45
CA GLU A 292 -12.19 -51.34 -17.87
C GLU A 292 -12.33 -50.15 -18.85
N PRO A 293 -13.55 -49.72 -19.17
CA PRO A 293 -13.77 -48.72 -20.20
C PRO A 293 -13.37 -47.33 -19.70
N ARG A 294 -12.66 -46.62 -20.59
CA ARG A 294 -12.59 -45.16 -20.73
C ARG A 294 -13.58 -44.38 -19.85
N LEU A 295 -13.03 -43.57 -18.96
CA LEU A 295 -13.59 -42.24 -18.65
C LEU A 295 -12.50 -41.20 -18.90
N GLU A 296 -12.41 -40.78 -20.16
CA GLU A 296 -12.05 -39.41 -20.51
C GLU A 296 -13.06 -38.49 -19.84
N PHE A 297 -12.66 -37.50 -19.02
CA PHE A 297 -13.39 -36.22 -18.92
C PHE A 297 -12.45 -35.12 -18.39
N TYR A 298 -12.30 -34.07 -19.23
CA TYR A 298 -12.18 -32.63 -18.97
C TYR A 298 -11.43 -32.12 -17.74
#